data_AF-A0A842MT24-F1
#
_entry.id   AF-A0A842MT24-F1
#
_cell.length_a   1.000
_cell.length_b   1.000
_cell.length_c   1.000
_cell.angle_alpha   90.00
_cell.angle_beta   90.00
_cell.angle_gamma   90.00
#
_symmetry.space_group_name_H-M   'P 1'
#
loop_
_entity.id
_entity.type
_entity.pdbx_description
1 polymer ?
#
loop_
_entity_poly.entity_id
_entity_poly.type
_entity_poly.pdbx_seq_one_letter_code
_entity_poly.pdbx_strand_id
1 'polypeptide(L)'
;MSKKDETLLPYLREGDNGQKPLIIVDSREASCASKIVKGLQERGVIVEVKALEKGDYILSDECAVERKSIQDFAHTLTRRHLFEQIFQLKEVYPKALMLLEGYLPVIYRFSRIRPEAIWGALFTLAKN
;
A
#
# COMPACT_ATOMS: atom_id res chain seq x y z
N MET A 1 14.71 25.91 -16.12
CA MET A 1 13.40 25.39 -16.53
C MET A 1 12.74 24.76 -15.33
N SER A 2 11.56 25.23 -14.92
CA SER A 2 10.91 24.87 -13.65
C SER A 2 10.13 23.56 -13.77
N LYS A 3 10.33 22.64 -12.81
CA LYS A 3 9.73 21.29 -12.67
C LYS A 3 8.21 21.26 -12.41
N LYS A 4 7.46 22.28 -12.88
CA LYS A 4 6.03 22.41 -12.56
C LYS A 4 5.13 21.42 -13.32
N ASP A 5 5.62 20.78 -14.38
CA ASP A 5 4.77 20.04 -15.32
C ASP A 5 4.78 18.51 -15.16
N GLU A 6 5.54 17.95 -14.21
CA GLU A 6 5.69 16.48 -14.07
C GLU A 6 4.65 15.82 -13.15
N THR A 7 3.84 16.59 -12.43
CA THR A 7 2.89 16.04 -11.45
C THR A 7 1.47 16.45 -11.77
N LEU A 8 0.51 15.59 -11.39
CA LEU A 8 -0.92 15.92 -11.49
C LEU A 8 -1.38 16.88 -10.39
N LEU A 9 -0.53 17.20 -9.41
CA LEU A 9 -0.85 18.07 -8.27
C LEU A 9 -1.45 19.43 -8.68
N PRO A 10 -0.96 20.13 -9.74
CA PRO A 10 -1.56 21.39 -10.19
C PRO A 10 -2.94 21.24 -10.84
N TYR A 11 -3.30 20.01 -11.26
CA TYR A 11 -4.57 19.69 -11.93
C TYR A 11 -5.58 19.02 -10.99
N LEU A 12 -5.14 18.60 -9.80
CA LEU A 12 -6.05 18.27 -8.72
C LEU A 12 -6.78 19.56 -8.36
N ARG A 13 -8.05 19.66 -8.75
CA ARG A 13 -8.94 20.67 -8.20
C ARG A 13 -8.86 20.54 -6.68
N GLU A 14 -8.48 21.61 -5.97
CA GLU A 14 -8.73 21.68 -4.54
C GLU A 14 -10.20 21.26 -4.36
N GLY A 15 -10.41 20.12 -3.69
CA GLY A 15 -11.60 19.29 -3.88
C GLY A 15 -12.88 20.10 -3.92
N ASP A 16 -13.74 19.77 -4.90
CA ASP A 16 -15.12 20.26 -4.98
C ASP A 16 -15.71 20.37 -3.56
N ASN A 17 -16.01 21.59 -3.13
CA ASN A 17 -16.86 21.91 -1.98
C ASN A 17 -16.46 21.38 -0.59
N GLY A 18 -15.18 21.34 -0.23
CA GLY A 18 -14.77 21.05 1.16
C GLY A 18 -15.04 19.62 1.62
N GLN A 19 -15.22 18.69 0.69
CA GLN A 19 -15.32 17.27 1.00
C GLN A 19 -13.95 16.71 1.33
N LYS A 20 -13.78 16.31 2.59
CA LYS A 20 -12.59 15.61 3.07
C LYS A 20 -12.55 14.20 2.47
N PRO A 21 -11.39 13.71 1.99
CA PRO A 21 -11.28 12.36 1.46
C PRO A 21 -11.58 11.34 2.56
N LEU A 22 -12.33 10.30 2.22
CA LEU A 22 -12.62 9.16 3.10
C LEU A 22 -11.67 8.01 2.76
N ILE A 23 -11.03 7.44 3.77
CA ILE A 23 -10.27 6.19 3.66
C ILE A 23 -10.85 5.20 4.67
N ILE A 24 -11.18 3.99 4.19
CA ILE A 24 -11.56 2.88 5.06
C ILE A 24 -10.30 2.10 5.39
N VAL A 25 -10.05 1.84 6.66
CA VAL A 25 -8.86 1.14 7.16
C VAL A 25 -9.28 -0.16 7.81
N ASP A 26 -8.57 -1.24 7.52
CA ASP A 26 -8.78 -2.52 8.19
C ASP A 26 -8.54 -2.39 9.70
N SER A 27 -9.36 -3.06 10.52
CA SER A 27 -9.28 -2.98 11.98
C SER A 27 -7.95 -3.50 12.53
N ARG A 28 -7.34 -4.52 11.90
CA ARG A 28 -6.02 -5.04 12.29
C ARG A 28 -4.95 -4.01 11.93
N GLU A 29 -5.02 -3.42 10.74
CA GLU A 29 -4.06 -2.39 10.33
C GLU A 29 -4.16 -1.11 11.18
N ALA A 30 -5.38 -0.67 11.49
CA ALA A 30 -5.60 0.48 12.38
C ALA A 30 -4.97 0.26 13.77
N SER A 31 -4.96 -1.00 14.25
CA SER A 31 -4.36 -1.36 15.53
C SER A 31 -2.83 -1.36 15.49
N CYS A 32 -2.21 -1.89 14.42
CA CYS A 32 -0.76 -2.01 14.31
C CYS A 32 -0.08 -0.72 13.82
N ALA A 33 -0.78 0.09 13.01
CA ALA A 33 -0.27 1.28 12.33
C ALA A 33 -0.98 2.56 12.79
N SER A 34 -1.23 2.68 14.09
CA SER A 34 -1.95 3.82 14.70
C SER A 34 -1.35 5.20 14.34
N LYS A 35 -0.03 5.27 14.11
CA LYS A 35 0.65 6.50 13.64
C LYS A 35 0.20 6.92 12.24
N ILE A 36 -0.07 5.96 11.35
CA ILE A 36 -0.56 6.24 9.99
C ILE A 36 -1.98 6.79 10.07
N VAL A 37 -2.86 6.12 10.83
CA VAL A 37 -4.24 6.58 11.06
C VAL A 37 -4.26 8.01 11.60
N LYS A 38 -3.45 8.30 12.63
CA LYS A 38 -3.31 9.64 13.19
C LYS A 38 -2.82 10.66 12.15
N GLY A 39 -1.78 10.31 11.39
CA GLY A 39 -1.24 11.18 10.35
C GLY A 39 -2.23 11.47 9.21
N LEU A 40 -3.10 10.52 8.87
CA LEU A 40 -4.19 10.73 7.91
C LEU A 40 -5.22 11.72 8.46
N GLN A 41 -5.67 11.53 9.71
CA GLN A 41 -6.62 12.42 10.37
C GLN A 41 -6.09 13.85 10.51
N GLU A 42 -4.81 14.01 10.88
CA GLU A 42 -4.13 15.31 10.98
C GLU A 42 -4.07 16.05 9.64
N ARG A 43 -4.08 15.32 8.52
CA ARG A 43 -4.14 15.86 7.15
C ARG A 43 -5.56 16.10 6.65
N GLY A 44 -6.55 15.95 7.52
CA GLY A 44 -7.95 16.20 7.20
C GLY A 44 -8.65 15.06 6.46
N VAL A 45 -8.08 13.85 6.45
CA VAL A 45 -8.75 12.65 5.92
C VAL A 45 -9.79 12.15 6.93
N ILE A 46 -10.98 11.80 6.46
CA ILE A 46 -11.95 11.04 7.25
C ILE A 46 -11.50 9.59 7.25
N VAL A 47 -11.26 9.01 8.42
CA VAL A 47 -10.87 7.61 8.56
C VAL A 47 -12.01 6.81 9.17
N GLU A 48 -12.47 5.78 8.46
CA GLU A 48 -13.41 4.79 8.97
C GLU A 48 -12.69 3.46 9.20
N VAL A 49 -12.82 2.89 10.40
CA VAL A 49 -12.24 1.58 10.70
C VAL A 49 -13.29 0.50 10.51
N LYS A 50 -13.01 -0.49 9.67
CA LYS A 50 -13.89 -1.64 9.40
C LYS A 50 -13.07 -2.93 9.39
N ALA A 51 -13.71 -4.06 9.69
CA ALA A 51 -13.08 -5.36 9.41
C ALA A 51 -13.17 -5.61 7.90
N LEU A 52 -12.03 -5.72 7.22
CA LEU A 52 -11.98 -5.94 5.77
C LEU A 52 -11.57 -7.38 5.48
N GLU A 53 -12.24 -7.99 4.50
CA GLU A 53 -11.85 -9.31 4.01
C GLU A 53 -10.54 -9.25 3.21
N LYS A 54 -10.30 -8.14 2.50
CA LYS A 54 -9.16 -7.93 1.60
C LYS A 54 -8.64 -6.48 1.67
N GLY A 55 -7.32 -6.33 1.70
CA GLY A 55 -6.63 -5.04 1.71
C GLY A 55 -6.60 -4.37 3.08
N ASP A 56 -5.62 -3.48 3.25
CA ASP A 56 -5.41 -2.76 4.51
C ASP A 56 -6.05 -1.36 4.48
N TYR A 57 -6.08 -0.72 3.31
CA TYR A 57 -6.68 0.59 3.09
C TYR A 57 -7.51 0.60 1.80
N ILE A 58 -8.76 1.02 1.87
CA ILE A 58 -9.60 1.27 0.69
C ILE A 58 -9.64 2.78 0.45
N LEU A 59 -9.14 3.20 -0.70
CA LEU A 59 -9.03 4.60 -1.11
C LEU A 59 -10.22 5.03 -1.98
N SER A 60 -10.81 4.09 -2.72
CA SER A 60 -12.06 4.26 -3.46
C SER A 60 -12.70 2.90 -3.75
N ASP A 61 -13.84 2.91 -4.43
CA ASP A 61 -14.48 1.72 -5.02
C ASP A 61 -13.57 0.95 -5.99
N GLU A 62 -12.60 1.63 -6.61
CA GLU A 62 -11.66 1.02 -7.54
C GLU A 62 -10.26 0.75 -6.95
N CYS A 63 -9.89 1.42 -5.84
CA CYS A 63 -8.51 1.51 -5.40
C CYS A 63 -8.32 1.05 -3.95
N ALA A 64 -7.40 0.11 -3.75
CA ALA A 64 -7.04 -0.39 -2.43
C ALA A 64 -5.52 -0.56 -2.31
N VAL A 65 -5.02 -0.43 -1.08
CA VAL A 65 -3.61 -0.58 -0.72
C VAL A 65 -3.44 -1.75 0.24
N GLU A 66 -2.50 -2.62 -0.08
CA GLU A 66 -1.90 -3.60 0.82
C GLU A 66 -0.57 -3.04 1.33
N ARG A 67 -0.43 -2.83 2.64
CA ARG A 67 0.81 -2.40 3.26
C ARG A 67 1.62 -3.63 3.66
N LYS A 68 2.93 -3.56 3.46
CA LYS A 68 3.83 -4.64 3.86
C LYS A 68 5.18 -4.10 4.27
N SER A 69 5.64 -4.46 5.46
CA SER A 69 7.00 -4.14 5.86
C SER A 69 7.99 -4.94 5.00
N ILE A 70 9.21 -4.42 4.81
CA ILE A 70 10.28 -5.16 4.11
C ILE A 70 10.56 -6.51 4.80
N GLN A 71 10.40 -6.59 6.12
CA GLN A 71 10.59 -7.83 6.88
C GLN A 71 9.50 -8.86 6.55
N ASP A 72 8.22 -8.46 6.58
CA ASP A 72 7.11 -9.33 6.23
C ASP A 72 7.15 -9.75 4.76
N PHE A 73 7.56 -8.85 3.87
CA PHE A 73 7.80 -9.16 2.47
C PHE A 73 8.86 -10.27 2.32
N ALA A 74 9.98 -10.18 3.05
CA ALA A 74 11.01 -11.23 3.04
C ALA A 74 10.47 -12.57 3.53
N HIS A 75 9.67 -12.57 4.60
CA HIS A 75 9.08 -13.77 5.15
C HIS A 75 8.05 -14.40 4.20
N THR A 76 7.15 -13.61 3.62
CA THR A 76 6.10 -14.07 2.70
C THR A 76 6.67 -14.57 1.37
N LEU A 77 7.77 -13.97 0.89
CA LEU A 77 8.48 -14.41 -0.31
C LEU A 77 8.95 -15.88 -0.21
N THR A 78 9.42 -16.31 0.97
CA THR A 78 9.85 -17.71 1.17
C THR A 78 8.71 -18.71 1.18
N ARG A 79 7.47 -18.27 1.45
CA ARG A 79 6.31 -19.13 1.68
C ARG A 79 5.27 -19.12 0.55
N ARG A 80 5.57 -18.49 -0.60
CA ARG A 80 4.69 -18.39 -1.79
C ARG A 80 3.36 -17.62 -1.61
N HIS A 81 3.01 -17.18 -0.40
CA HIS A 81 1.77 -16.44 -0.14
C HIS A 81 1.74 -14.99 -0.66
N LEU A 82 2.90 -14.43 -1.02
CA LEU A 82 3.01 -13.04 -1.48
C LEU A 82 2.11 -12.74 -2.71
N PHE A 83 2.08 -13.67 -3.67
CA PHE A 83 1.31 -13.49 -4.90
C PHE A 83 -0.19 -13.63 -4.66
N GLU A 84 -0.60 -14.56 -3.79
CA GLU A 84 -2.01 -14.78 -3.44
C GLU A 84 -2.64 -13.52 -2.88
N GLN A 85 -1.94 -12.79 -2.00
CA GLN A 85 -2.45 -11.54 -1.41
C GLN A 85 -2.73 -10.47 -2.47
N ILE A 86 -1.80 -10.24 -3.41
CA ILE A 86 -2.00 -9.24 -4.47
C ILE A 86 -3.08 -9.69 -5.45
N PHE A 87 -3.09 -10.96 -5.86
CA PHE A 87 -4.11 -11.45 -6.78
C PHE A 87 -5.50 -11.34 -6.17
N GLN A 88 -5.66 -11.73 -4.90
CA GLN A 88 -6.93 -11.57 -4.18
C GLN A 88 -7.37 -10.12 -4.13
N LEU A 89 -6.44 -9.18 -3.91
CA LEU A 89 -6.76 -7.75 -3.91
C LEU A 89 -7.20 -7.26 -5.31
N LYS A 90 -6.52 -7.71 -6.37
CA LYS A 90 -6.83 -7.38 -7.77
C LYS A 90 -8.15 -7.94 -8.28
N GLU A 91 -8.63 -9.04 -7.71
CA GLU A 91 -9.96 -9.59 -8.03
C GLU A 91 -11.08 -8.62 -7.68
N VAL A 92 -10.87 -7.75 -6.68
CA VAL A 92 -11.90 -6.83 -6.17
C VAL A 92 -11.63 -5.40 -6.61
N TYR A 93 -10.37 -4.98 -6.58
CA TYR A 93 -9.97 -3.60 -6.86
C TYR A 93 -9.12 -3.55 -8.14
N PRO A 94 -9.64 -2.96 -9.23
CA PRO A 94 -8.88 -2.76 -10.46
C PRO A 94 -7.55 -2.01 -10.25
N LYS A 95 -7.50 -1.13 -9.25
CA LYS A 95 -6.32 -0.35 -8.86
C LYS A 95 -5.77 -0.83 -7.52
N ALA A 96 -5.31 -2.08 -7.47
CA ALA A 96 -4.64 -2.64 -6.30
C ALA A 96 -3.17 -2.19 -6.21
N LEU A 97 -2.79 -1.63 -5.06
CA LEU A 97 -1.44 -1.13 -4.80
C LEU A 97 -0.78 -1.93 -3.67
N MET A 98 0.48 -2.29 -3.84
CA MET A 98 1.31 -2.81 -2.74
C MET A 98 2.28 -1.73 -2.28
N LEU A 99 2.17 -1.32 -1.02
CA LEU A 99 3.07 -0.37 -0.39
C LEU A 99 4.10 -1.13 0.45
N LEU A 100 5.35 -1.13 -0.02
CA LEU A 100 6.48 -1.68 0.70
C LEU A 100 7.09 -0.63 1.63
N GLU A 101 7.00 -0.85 2.94
CA GLU A 101 7.52 0.07 3.94
C GLU A 101 8.84 -0.41 4.54
N GLY A 102 9.85 0.48 4.47
CA GLY A 102 11.15 0.30 5.11
C GLY A 102 12.30 0.39 4.12
N TYR A 103 13.51 0.13 4.60
CA TYR A 103 14.71 0.20 3.78
C TYR A 103 14.94 -1.15 3.08
N LEU A 104 14.67 -1.23 1.77
CA LEU A 104 14.73 -2.49 1.02
C LEU A 104 16.05 -3.29 1.21
N PRO A 105 17.25 -2.68 1.21
CA PRO A 105 18.51 -3.42 1.40
C PRO A 105 18.65 -4.15 2.75
N VAL A 106 17.79 -3.85 3.73
CA VAL A 106 17.65 -4.63 4.97
C VAL A 106 17.36 -6.09 4.66
N ILE A 107 16.58 -6.39 3.62
CA ILE A 107 16.16 -7.75 3.28
C ILE A 107 17.32 -8.74 3.12
N TYR A 108 18.48 -8.26 2.64
CA TYR A 108 19.68 -9.07 2.44
C TYR A 108 20.35 -9.50 3.76
N ARG A 109 20.04 -8.83 4.87
CA ARG A 109 20.57 -9.16 6.21
C ARG A 109 19.72 -10.17 6.95
N PHE A 110 18.40 -10.14 6.74
CA PHE A 110 17.44 -10.96 7.51
C PHE A 110 17.03 -12.24 6.78
N SER A 111 17.37 -12.35 5.50
CA SER A 111 16.96 -13.49 4.70
C SER A 111 18.18 -14.27 4.22
N ARG A 112 18.12 -15.60 4.32
CA ARG A 112 19.00 -16.50 3.54
C ARG A 112 18.57 -16.57 2.07
N ILE A 113 17.80 -15.58 1.60
CA ILE A 113 17.24 -15.53 0.27
C ILE A 113 18.27 -14.88 -0.64
N ARG A 114 18.48 -15.50 -1.80
CA ARG A 114 19.37 -14.95 -2.82
C ARG A 114 18.77 -13.65 -3.38
N PRO A 115 19.56 -12.57 -3.57
CA PRO A 115 19.07 -11.30 -4.09
C PRO A 115 18.23 -11.40 -5.36
N GLU A 116 18.56 -12.34 -6.25
CA GLU A 116 17.87 -12.55 -7.52
C GLU A 116 16.41 -12.97 -7.32
N ALA A 117 16.11 -13.71 -6.25
CA ALA A 117 14.74 -14.11 -5.95
C ALA A 117 13.89 -12.92 -5.49
N ILE A 118 14.49 -11.96 -4.77
CA ILE A 118 13.83 -10.72 -4.35
C ILE A 118 13.53 -9.85 -5.58
N TRP A 119 14.53 -9.67 -6.45
CA TRP A 119 14.34 -8.92 -7.70
C TRP A 119 13.30 -9.57 -8.62
N GLY A 120 13.34 -10.89 -8.75
CA GLY A 120 12.36 -11.65 -9.53
C GLY A 120 10.93 -11.47 -9.01
N ALA A 121 10.74 -11.50 -7.68
CA ALA A 121 9.44 -11.24 -7.07
C ALA A 121 8.98 -9.81 -7.33
N LEU A 122 9.82 -8.80 -7.05
CA LEU A 122 9.48 -7.40 -7.30
C LEU A 122 9.13 -7.13 -8.76
N PHE A 123 9.88 -7.70 -9.71
CA PHE A 123 9.59 -7.57 -11.13
C PHE A 123 8.26 -8.21 -11.50
N THR A 124 7.96 -9.38 -10.93
CA THR A 124 6.69 -10.07 -11.16
C THR A 124 5.51 -9.28 -10.59
N LEU A 125 5.67 -8.67 -9.42
CA LEU A 125 4.64 -7.84 -8.81
C LEU A 125 4.41 -6.52 -9.57
N ALA A 126 5.46 -5.92 -10.13
CA ALA A 126 5.35 -4.67 -10.86
C ALA A 126 4.82 -4.85 -12.29
N LYS A 127 5.07 -6.01 -12.91
CA LYS A 127 4.61 -6.32 -14.28
C LYS A 127 3.12 -6.63 -14.35
N ASN A 128 2.60 -7.34 -13.36
CA ASN A 128 1.21 -7.79 -13.32
C ASN A 128 0.38 -6.81 -12.55
#